data_AF-A0A537GDF9-F1
#
_entry.id   AF-A0A537GDF9-F1
#
_cell.length_a   1.000
_cell.length_b   1.000
_cell.length_c   1.000
_cell.angle_alpha   90.00
_cell.angle_beta   90.00
_cell.angle_gamma   90.00
#
_symmetry.space_group_name_H-M   'P 1'
#
loop_
_entity.id
_entity.type
_entity.pdbx_description
1 polymer ?
#
loop_
_entity_poly.entity_id
_entity_poly.type
_entity_poly.pdbx_seq_one_letter_code
_entity_poly.pdbx_strand_id
1 'polypeptide(L)' 'MKLEYPAIGSKWKDLDSRVQRTVEVIRYDHAKPRVRIACIETQRLSWAKPERFNGKSGGYAKLGSR' A
#
# COMPACT_ATOMS: atom_id res chain seq x y z
N MET A 1 3.01 -19.31 2.28
CA MET A 1 3.10 -18.30 1.20
C MET A 1 4.15 -17.29 1.61
N LYS A 2 5.13 -16.97 0.75
CA LYS A 2 6.06 -15.86 1.01
C LYS A 2 5.25 -14.56 0.95
N LEU A 3 5.33 -13.74 2.00
CA LEU A 3 4.77 -12.39 1.97
C LEU A 3 5.64 -11.54 1.05
N GLU A 4 5.10 -11.16 -0.10
CA GLU A 4 5.76 -10.19 -0.97
C GLU A 4 5.45 -8.78 -0.46
N TYR A 5 6.51 -8.10 -0.01
CA TYR A 5 6.40 -6.72 0.43
C TYR A 5 6.49 -5.79 -0.80
N PRO A 6 5.60 -4.81 -0.93
CA PRO A 6 5.69 -3.81 -1.99
C PRO A 6 6.94 -2.94 -1.76
N ALA A 7 7.66 -2.56 -2.81
CA ALA A 7 8.89 -1.77 -2.68
C ALA A 7 8.70 -0.45 -1.91
N ILE A 8 9.65 -0.08 -1.05
CA ILE A 8 9.68 1.24 -0.40
C ILE A 8 9.78 2.34 -1.46
N GLY A 9 9.05 3.44 -1.26
CA GLY A 9 8.89 4.55 -2.21
C GLY A 9 7.90 4.27 -3.34
N SER A 10 7.39 3.04 -3.48
CA SER A 10 6.38 2.75 -4.49
C SER A 10 5.02 3.35 -4.12
N LYS A 11 4.33 3.87 -5.14
CA LYS A 11 3.01 4.50 -5.00
C LYS A 11 1.92 3.55 -5.47
N TRP A 12 0.81 3.55 -4.75
CA TRP A 12 -0.30 2.66 -5.02
C TRP A 12 -1.64 3.36 -4.84
N LYS A 13 -2.58 3.10 -5.73
CA LYS A 13 -3.95 3.61 -5.66
C LYS A 13 -4.84 2.60 -4.93
N ASP A 14 -5.66 3.06 -3.99
CA ASP A 14 -6.69 2.20 -3.37
C ASP A 14 -7.74 1.82 -4.43
N LEU A 15 -8.06 0.53 -4.50
CA LEU A 15 -9.04 0.00 -5.45
C LEU A 15 -10.47 -0.04 -4.88
N ASP A 16 -10.67 0.39 -3.64
CA ASP A 16 -12.01 0.65 -3.12
C ASP A 16 -12.63 1.86 -3.84
N SER A 17 -13.71 1.63 -4.59
CA SER A 17 -14.40 2.69 -5.34
C SER A 17 -14.98 3.80 -4.46
N ARG A 18 -15.16 3.55 -3.16
CA ARG A 18 -15.64 4.53 -2.18
C ARG A 18 -14.52 5.46 -1.71
N VAL A 19 -13.26 5.10 -1.97
CA VAL A 19 -12.09 5.80 -1.43
C VAL A 19 -11.14 6.16 -2.57
N GLN A 20 -11.12 7.44 -2.94
CA GLN A 20 -10.10 7.96 -3.84
C GLN A 20 -8.87 8.39 -3.03
N ARG A 21 -7.96 7.45 -2.79
CA ARG A 21 -6.67 7.75 -2.14
C ARG A 21 -5.50 7.03 -2.78
N THR A 22 -4.35 7.67 -2.69
CA THR A 22 -3.07 7.15 -3.13
C THR A 22 -2.15 7.04 -1.94
N VAL A 23 -1.40 5.95 -1.86
CA VAL A 23 -0.55 5.65 -0.73
C VAL A 23 0.87 5.36 -1.20
N GLU A 24 1.85 5.84 -0.45
CA GLU A 24 3.26 5.56 -0.67
C GLU A 24 3.78 4.63 0.42
N VAL A 25 4.56 3.63 0.03
CA VAL A 25 5.19 2.70 0.97
C VAL A 25 6.40 3.36 1.61
N ILE A 26 6.41 3.46 2.94
CA ILE A 26 7.46 4.16 3.69
C ILE A 26 8.47 3.21 4.32
N ARG A 27 7.98 2.14 4.96
CA ARG A 27 8.83 1.12 5.61
C ARG A 27 8.03 -0.14 5.95
N TYR A 28 8.71 -1.20 6.35
CA TYR A 28 8.08 -2.41 6.85
C TYR A 28 8.18 -2.49 8.37
N ASP A 29 7.18 -3.12 8.99
CA ASP A 29 7.29 -3.67 10.34
C ASP A 29 7.54 -5.18 10.18
N HIS A 30 8.71 -5.62 10.62
CA HIS A 30 9.10 -7.03 10.56
C HIS A 30 8.63 -7.82 11.78
N ALA A 31 8.32 -7.15 12.90
CA ALA A 31 7.77 -7.80 14.09
C ALA A 31 6.29 -8.15 13.90
N LYS A 32 5.56 -7.31 13.15
CA LYS A 32 4.19 -7.57 12.71
C LYS A 32 4.12 -7.33 11.22
N PRO A 33 3.78 -8.33 10.38
CA PRO A 33 3.84 -8.22 8.91
C PRO A 33 2.88 -7.14 8.41
N ARG A 34 3.38 -5.90 8.37
CA ARG A 34 2.63 -4.68 8.07
C ARG A 34 3.52 -3.73 7.29
N VAL A 35 2.91 -3.04 6.36
CA VAL A 35 3.53 -2.01 5.53
C VAL A 35 3.11 -0.66 6.07
N ARG A 36 4.07 0.18 6.46
CA ARG A 36 3.80 1.57 6.81
C ARG A 36 3.56 2.32 5.51
N ILE A 37 2.43 3.00 5.43
CA ILE A 37 2.05 3.79 4.27
C ILE A 37 1.72 5.22 4.65
N ALA A 38 2.04 6.15 3.77
CA ALA A 38 1.60 7.54 3.84
C ALA A 38 0.51 7.77 2.79
N CYS A 39 -0.64 8.29 3.21
CA CYS A 39 -1.64 8.79 2.26
C CYS A 39 -1.12 10.10 1.66
N ILE A 40 -1.00 10.17 0.34
CA ILE A 40 -0.43 11.32 -0.35
C ILE A 40 -1.32 12.56 -0.17
N GLU A 41 -2.63 12.38 -0.27
CA GLU A 41 -3.61 13.47 -0.21
C GLU A 41 -3.74 14.09 1.18
N THR A 42 -3.57 13.29 2.24
CA THR A 42 -3.81 13.73 3.62
C THR A 42 -2.55 13.76 4.48
N GLN A 43 -1.41 13.30 3.94
CA GLN A 43 -0.15 13.10 4.66
C GLN A 43 -0.27 12.19 5.89
N ARG A 44 -1.40 11.48 6.05
CA ARG A 44 -1.67 10.64 7.20
C ARG A 44 -0.96 9.30 7.07
N LEU A 45 -0.24 8.92 8.12
CA LEU A 45 0.43 7.63 8.20
C LEU A 45 -0.52 6.54 8.72
N SER A 46 -0.46 5.36 8.11
CA SER A 46 -1.22 4.19 8.57
C SER A 46 -0.48 2.89 8.26
N TRP A 47 -1.03 1.76 8.72
CA TRP A 47 -0.46 0.44 8.50
C TRP A 47 -1.40 -0.39 7.62
N ALA A 48 -0.84 -1.00 6.58
CA ALA A 48 -1.54 -1.94 5.71
C ALA A 48 -0.98 -3.36 5.84
N LYS A 49 -1.83 -4.33 5.54
CA LYS A 49 -1.44 -5.73 5.35
C LYS A 49 -0.70 -5.86 4.00
N PRO A 50 0.48 -6.53 3.92
CA PRO A 50 1.20 -6.73 2.66
C PRO A 50 0.32 -7.37 1.57
N GLU A 51 -0.61 -8.24 1.98
CA GLU A 51 -1.51 -8.96 1.08
C GLU A 51 -2.48 -8.04 0.33
N ARG A 52 -2.66 -6.78 0.76
CA ARG A 52 -3.49 -5.80 0.04
C ARG A 52 -2.79 -5.26 -1.21
N PHE A 53 -1.48 -5.39 -1.35
CA PHE A 53 -0.72 -4.86 -2.49
C PHE A 53 -0.68 -5.84 -3.65
N ASN A 54 -1.87 -6.15 -4.21
CA ASN A 54 -2.06 -7.27 -5.15
C ASN A 54 -2.83 -6.91 -6.43
N GLY A 55 -3.24 -5.63 -6.61
CA GLY A 55 -4.01 -5.18 -7.76
C GLY A 55 -5.46 -5.67 -7.83
N LYS A 56 -6.00 -6.26 -6.75
CA LYS A 56 -7.38 -6.77 -6.66
C LYS A 56 -8.30 -5.82 -5.91
N SER A 57 -9.61 -5.98 -6.12
CA SER A 57 -10.65 -5.22 -5.39
C SER A 57 -10.47 -5.31 -3.87
N GLY A 58 -10.64 -4.18 -3.18
CA GLY A 58 -10.35 -4.03 -1.74
C GLY A 58 -8.86 -3.94 -1.39
N GLY A 59 -7.97 -4.02 -2.39
CA GLY A 59 -6.53 -3.87 -2.26
C GLY A 59 -6.02 -2.54 -2.84
N TYR A 60 -4.76 -2.58 -3.25
CA TYR A 60 -4.02 -1.48 -3.85
C TYR A 60 -3.49 -1.90 -5.21
N ALA A 61 -3.54 -0.98 -6.19
CA ALA A 61 -2.90 -1.14 -7.50
C ALA A 61 -1.66 -0.25 -7.60
N LYS A 62 -0.55 -0.83 -8.07
CA LYS A 62 0.72 -0.11 -8.22
C LYS A 62 0.60 0.95 -9.31
N LEU A 63 0.97 2.19 -9.00
CA LEU A 63 1.06 3.27 -9.97
C LEU A 63 2.46 3.29 -10.59
N GLY A 64 2.54 3.50 -11.91
CA GLY A 64 3.81 3.71 -12.60
C GLY A 64 4.62 2.45 -12.91
N SER A 65 4.05 1.24 -12.82
CA SER A 65 4.60 0.08 -13.53
C SER A 65 4.23 0.22 -15.01
N ARG A 66 5.07 0.93 -15.75
CA ARG A 66 5.03 1.03 -17.21
C ARG A 66 6.16 0.20 -17.79
#